data_AF-G5K3Q1-F1
#
_entry.id   AF-G5K3Q1-F1
#
_cell.length_a   1.000
_cell.length_b   1.000
_cell.length_c   1.000
_cell.angle_alpha   90.00
_cell.angle_beta   90.00
_cell.angle_gamma   90.00
#
_symmetry.space_group_name_H-M   'P 1'
#
loop_
_entity.id
_entity.type
_entity.pdbx_description
1 polymer ?
#
loop_
_entity_poly.entity_id
_entity_poly.type
_entity_poly.pdbx_seq_one_letter_code
_entity_poly.pdbx_strand_id
1 'polypeptide(L)' 'MMINYFAMQIEFGWITLEDVPEKYREKVKQLVESGNIGAE' A
#
# COMPACT_ATOMS: atom_id res chain seq x y z
N MET A 1 2.29 -12.90 4.81
CA MET A 1 1.83 -12.13 3.62
C MET A 1 2.76 -10.94 3.45
N MET A 2 3.31 -10.73 2.25
CA MET A 2 4.33 -9.70 1.98
C MET A 2 3.69 -8.30 2.05
N ILE A 3 4.38 -7.30 2.59
CA ILE A 3 3.84 -5.92 2.71
C ILE A 3 3.51 -5.26 1.36
N ASN A 4 4.23 -5.66 0.31
CA ASN A 4 3.97 -5.23 -1.08
C ASN A 4 2.59 -5.67 -1.58
N TYR A 5 2.05 -6.76 -1.02
CA TYR A 5 0.72 -7.23 -1.38
C TYR A 5 -0.35 -6.26 -0.90
N PHE A 6 -0.23 -5.73 0.32
CA PHE A 6 -1.16 -4.70 0.82
C PHE A 6 -1.14 -3.43 -0.02
N ALA A 7 0.06 -2.96 -0.41
CA ALA A 7 0.18 -1.80 -1.30
C ALA A 7 -0.52 -2.06 -2.64
N MET A 8 -0.28 -3.22 -3.26
CA MET A 8 -0.94 -3.62 -4.50
C MET A 8 -2.47 -3.71 -4.37
N GLN A 9 -2.98 -4.28 -3.27
CA GLN A 9 -4.42 -4.37 -3.02
C GLN A 9 -5.08 -2.99 -2.86
N ILE A 10 -4.36 -2.01 -2.28
CA ILE A 10 -4.82 -0.62 -2.18
C ILE A 10 -4.84 0.04 -3.55
N GLU A 11 -3.77 -0.12 -4.36
CA GLU A 11 -3.69 0.40 -5.73
C GLU A 11 -4.83 -0.12 -6.62
N PHE A 12 -5.19 -1.40 -6.48
CA PHE A 12 -6.34 -1.99 -7.20
C PHE A 12 -7.71 -1.68 -6.56
N GLY A 13 -7.75 -0.95 -5.44
CA GLY A 13 -8.98 -0.56 -4.75
C GLY A 13 -9.71 -1.72 -4.06
N TRP A 14 -9.02 -2.84 -3.78
CA TRP A 14 -9.60 -4.00 -3.10
C TRP A 14 -9.73 -3.80 -1.59
N ILE A 15 -8.83 -3.01 -1.01
CA ILE A 15 -8.82 -2.64 0.40
C ILE A 15 -8.42 -1.18 0.55
N THR A 16 -8.61 -0.62 1.74
CA THR A 16 -8.13 0.71 2.12
C THR A 16 -6.96 0.61 3.11
N LEU A 17 -6.28 1.73 3.38
CA LEU A 17 -5.20 1.77 4.38
C LEU A 17 -5.69 1.40 5.78
N GLU A 18 -6.98 1.56 6.08
CA GLU A 18 -7.59 1.24 7.37
C GLU A 18 -7.67 -0.27 7.61
N ASP A 19 -7.85 -1.05 6.54
CA ASP A 19 -7.87 -2.52 6.56
C ASP A 19 -6.48 -3.13 6.79
N VAL A 20 -5.42 -2.34 6.61
CA VAL A 20 -4.03 -2.76 6.87
C VAL A 20 -3.77 -2.74 8.38
N PRO A 21 -3.13 -3.79 8.94
CA PRO A 21 -2.71 -3.79 10.34
C PRO A 21 -1.84 -2.58 10.68
N GLU A 22 -2.10 -1.93 11.82
CA GLU A 22 -1.51 -0.64 12.19
C GLU A 22 0.01 -0.58 12.04
N LYS A 23 0.72 -1.62 12.51
CA LYS A 23 2.18 -1.78 12.41
C LYS A 23 2.75 -1.74 10.98
N TYR A 24 1.91 -1.91 9.96
CA TYR A 24 2.29 -1.89 8.55
C TYR A 24 1.75 -0.69 7.79
N ARG A 25 0.80 0.08 8.34
CA ARG A 25 0.13 1.20 7.64
C ARG A 25 1.13 2.24 7.13
N GLU A 26 2.07 2.66 7.95
CA GLU A 26 3.06 3.68 7.57
C GLU A 26 3.92 3.20 6.39
N LYS A 27 4.39 1.96 6.44
CA LYS A 27 5.23 1.39 5.38
C LYS A 27 4.43 1.07 4.12
N VAL A 28 3.17 0.66 4.23
CA VAL A 28 2.28 0.48 3.07
C VAL A 28 1.97 1.83 2.42
N LYS A 29 1.70 2.87 3.21
CA LYS A 29 1.50 4.23 2.71
C LYS A 29 2.70 4.72 1.89
N GLN A 30 3.91 4.55 2.42
CA GLN A 30 5.14 4.92 1.69
C GLN A 30 5.28 4.16 0.37
N LEU A 31 4.91 2.87 0.33
CA LEU A 31 4.99 2.05 -0.89
C LEU A 31 3.97 2.47 -1.95
N VAL A 32 2.74 2.78 -1.54
CA VAL A 32 1.66 3.33 -2.40
C VAL A 32 2.10 4.68 -2.97
N GLU A 33 2.60 5.58 -2.11
CA GLU A 33 3.10 6.89 -2.53
C GLU A 33 4.31 6.79 -3.46
N SER A 34 5.25 5.86 -3.19
CA SER A 34 6.44 5.67 -4.04
C SER A 34 6.12 4.97 -5.37
N GLY A 35 5.09 4.11 -5.41
CA GLY A 35 4.65 3.43 -6.63
C GLY A 35 4.14 4.38 -7.70
N ASN A 36 3.55 5.52 -7.28
CA ASN A 36 3.10 6.58 -8.18
C ASN A 36 4.22 7.44 -8.78
N ILE A 37 5.44 7.40 -8.23
CA ILE A 37 6.58 8.20 -8.72
C ILE A 37 7.28 7.51 -9.92
N GLY A 38 6.91 6.27 -10.27
CA GLY A 38 7.46 5.52 -11.40
C GLY A 38 6.67 5.60 -12.70
N ALA A 39 5.60 6.41 -12.77
CA ALA A 39 4.72 6.55 -13.93
C ALA A 39 4.85 7.92 -14.64
N GLU A 40 6.05 8.51 -14.63
CA GLU A 40 6.42 9.67 -15.43
C GLU A 40 7.42 9.31 -16.54
#